data_AF-A0A1D1WAC9-F1
#
_entry.id   AF-A0A1D1WAC9-F1
#
_cell.length_a   1.000
_cell.length_b   1.000
_cell.length_c   1.000
_cell.angle_alpha   90.00
_cell.angle_beta   90.00
_cell.angle_gamma   90.00
#
_symmetry.space_group_name_H-M   'P 1'
#
loop_
_entity.id
_entity.type
_entity.pdbx_description
1 polymer ?
#
loop_
_entity_poly.entity_id
_entity_poly.type
_entity_poly.pdbx_seq_one_letter_code
_entity_poly.pdbx_strand_id
1 'polypeptide(L)'
;MDYGRLKADVDVLEKAENPAMQQVDPTTGLAVKERMLVQRTWKELMQLGRSNVGIELFHQYFTKYPQYVQHFKAFREVPSEKLKAHPRLKAHATTVVNAMDVIIDSLDDTGKS
;
A
#
# COMPACT_ATOMS: atom_id res chain seq x y z
N MET A 1 -6.66 4.41 -14.12
CA MET A 1 -7.12 3.25 -13.35
C MET A 1 -8.35 2.69 -14.05
N ASP A 2 -8.25 1.50 -14.62
CA ASP A 2 -9.39 0.81 -15.24
C ASP A 2 -10.08 -0.05 -14.17
N TYR A 3 -11.03 0.57 -13.47
CA TYR A 3 -11.72 -0.06 -12.36
C TYR A 3 -12.56 -1.28 -12.78
N GLY A 4 -13.09 -1.27 -14.01
CA GLY A 4 -13.90 -2.38 -14.53
C GLY A 4 -13.06 -3.64 -14.71
N ARG A 5 -11.87 -3.50 -15.30
CA ARG A 5 -10.91 -4.60 -15.47
C ARG A 5 -10.37 -5.10 -14.13
N LEU A 6 -9.94 -4.20 -13.24
CA LEU A 6 -9.45 -4.58 -11.91
C LEU A 6 -10.52 -5.37 -11.14
N LYS A 7 -11.77 -4.89 -11.14
CA LYS A 7 -12.86 -5.57 -10.45
C LYS A 7 -13.10 -6.97 -11.02
N ALA A 8 -13.12 -7.12 -12.35
CA ALA A 8 -13.28 -8.42 -12.98
C ALA A 8 -12.15 -9.39 -12.59
N ASP A 9 -10.90 -8.91 -12.61
CA ASP A 9 -9.73 -9.70 -12.23
C ASP A 9 -9.72 -10.10 -10.74
N VAL A 10 -10.20 -9.22 -9.86
CA VAL A 10 -10.40 -9.49 -8.42
C VAL A 10 -11.51 -10.52 -8.22
N ASP A 11 -12.67 -10.34 -8.84
CA ASP A 11 -13.82 -11.25 -8.73
C ASP A 11 -13.45 -12.68 -9.18
N VAL A 12 -12.61 -12.80 -10.22
CA VAL A 12 -12.10 -14.11 -10.70
C VAL A 12 -11.21 -14.77 -9.65
N LEU A 13 -10.30 -14.03 -9.01
CA LEU A 13 -9.42 -14.56 -7.98
C LEU A 13 -10.16 -14.91 -6.69
N GLU A 14 -11.15 -14.11 -6.30
CA GLU A 14 -11.97 -14.37 -5.12
C GLU A 14 -12.76 -15.67 -5.25
N LYS A 15 -13.30 -15.93 -6.44
CA LYS A 15 -14.09 -17.13 -6.76
C LYS A 15 -13.25 -18.35 -7.15
N ALA A 16 -11.92 -18.25 -7.15
CA ALA A 16 -11.07 -19.37 -7.52
C ALA A 16 -11.11 -20.47 -6.44
N GLU A 17 -11.70 -21.61 -6.77
CA GLU A 17 -11.81 -22.77 -5.88
C GLU A 17 -10.62 -23.75 -5.98
N ASN A 18 -9.66 -23.49 -6.88
CA ASN A 18 -8.49 -24.35 -7.07
C ASN A 18 -7.69 -24.53 -5.75
N PRO A 19 -7.43 -25.76 -5.27
CA PRO A 19 -6.66 -26.00 -4.06
C PRO A 19 -5.28 -25.32 -4.04
N ALA A 20 -4.61 -25.20 -5.19
CA ALA A 20 -3.33 -24.49 -5.28
C ALA A 20 -3.45 -22.99 -4.93
N MET A 21 -4.60 -22.37 -5.20
CA MET A 21 -4.88 -20.97 -4.86
C MET A 21 -5.15 -20.77 -3.36
N GLN A 22 -5.48 -21.84 -2.63
CA GLN A 22 -5.76 -21.83 -1.20
C GLN A 22 -4.54 -22.18 -0.35
N GLN A 23 -3.43 -22.59 -0.97
CA GLN A 23 -2.19 -22.90 -0.24
C GLN A 23 -1.70 -21.65 0.49
N VAL A 24 -1.60 -21.75 1.82
CA VAL A 24 -1.14 -20.69 2.70
C VAL A 24 0.37 -20.74 2.82
N ASP A 25 1.02 -19.60 2.61
CA ASP A 25 2.43 -19.44 2.92
C ASP A 25 2.62 -19.30 4.45
N PRO A 26 3.48 -20.11 5.09
CA PRO A 26 3.64 -20.11 6.54
C PRO A 26 4.31 -18.85 7.10
N THR A 27 4.99 -18.05 6.27
CA THR A 27 5.70 -16.83 6.71
C THR A 27 4.76 -15.64 6.75
N THR A 28 3.96 -15.47 5.70
CA THR A 28 3.02 -14.36 5.53
C THR A 28 1.65 -14.65 6.12
N GLY A 29 1.28 -15.93 6.24
CA GLY A 29 -0.06 -16.37 6.60
C GLY A 29 -1.10 -16.13 5.49
N LEU A 30 -0.66 -15.73 4.29
CA LEU A 30 -1.53 -15.43 3.15
C LEU A 30 -1.60 -16.61 2.18
N ALA A 31 -2.80 -16.90 1.67
CA ALA A 31 -2.99 -17.81 0.56
C ALA A 31 -2.42 -17.23 -0.75
N VAL A 32 -2.10 -18.09 -1.71
CA VAL A 32 -1.66 -17.68 -3.06
C VAL A 32 -2.62 -16.64 -3.66
N LYS A 33 -3.94 -16.88 -3.61
CA LYS A 33 -4.93 -15.92 -4.14
C LYS A 33 -4.89 -14.56 -3.44
N GLU A 34 -4.63 -14.52 -2.14
CA GLU A 34 -4.62 -13.29 -1.35
C GLU A 34 -3.39 -12.45 -1.68
N ARG A 35 -2.22 -13.08 -1.82
CA ARG A 35 -0.99 -12.40 -2.27
C ARG A 35 -1.18 -11.79 -3.67
N MET A 36 -1.76 -12.55 -4.59
CA MET A 36 -2.07 -12.06 -5.94
C MET A 36 -3.04 -10.87 -5.91
N LEU A 37 -4.07 -10.92 -5.05
CA LEU A 37 -5.01 -9.80 -4.89
C LEU A 37 -4.32 -8.55 -4.36
N VAL A 38 -3.48 -8.68 -3.34
CA VAL A 38 -2.70 -7.57 -2.77
C VAL A 38 -1.79 -6.96 -3.83
N GLN A 39 -1.00 -7.76 -4.53
CA GLN A 39 -0.08 -7.28 -5.57
C GLN A 39 -0.81 -6.59 -6.73
N ARG A 40 -1.93 -7.15 -7.21
CA ARG A 40 -2.71 -6.56 -8.32
C ARG A 40 -3.33 -5.23 -7.92
N THR A 41 -3.99 -5.18 -6.77
CA THR A 41 -4.62 -3.95 -6.27
C THR A 41 -3.57 -2.88 -5.98
N TRP A 42 -2.41 -3.26 -5.44
CA TRP A 42 -1.28 -2.37 -5.23
C TRP A 42 -0.75 -1.79 -6.55
N LYS A 43 -0.55 -2.62 -7.58
CA LYS A 43 -0.06 -2.18 -8.90
C LYS A 43 -0.98 -1.15 -9.56
N GLU A 44 -2.29 -1.31 -9.43
CA GLU A 44 -3.27 -0.34 -9.91
C GLU A 44 -3.23 0.96 -9.08
N LEU A 45 -3.10 0.85 -7.76
CA LEU A 45 -2.94 2.02 -6.89
C LEU A 45 -1.69 2.84 -7.24
N MET A 46 -0.58 2.16 -7.56
CA MET A 46 0.68 2.82 -7.94
C MET A 46 0.59 3.62 -9.25
N GLN A 47 -0.43 3.40 -10.08
CA GLN A 47 -0.70 4.24 -11.27
C GLN A 47 -1.05 5.69 -10.90
N LEU A 48 -1.51 5.94 -9.67
CA LEU A 48 -1.78 7.29 -9.17
C LEU A 48 -0.50 8.07 -8.81
N GLY A 49 0.65 7.40 -8.81
CA GLY A 49 1.96 7.95 -8.47
C GLY A 49 2.29 7.77 -6.99
N ARG A 50 3.47 7.19 -6.70
CA ARG A 50 3.92 6.82 -5.36
C ARG A 50 3.82 7.97 -4.35
N SER A 51 4.22 9.17 -4.74
CA SER A 51 4.15 10.33 -3.85
C SER A 51 2.72 10.76 -3.54
N ASN A 52 1.79 10.62 -4.50
CA ASN A 52 0.39 10.99 -4.28
C ASN A 52 -0.28 9.99 -3.34
N VAL A 53 -0.06 8.69 -3.57
CA VAL A 53 -0.56 7.62 -2.70
C VAL A 53 -0.05 7.80 -1.28
N GLY A 54 1.26 8.05 -1.12
CA GLY A 54 1.85 8.27 0.20
C GLY A 54 1.31 9.52 0.88
N ILE A 55 1.18 10.64 0.18
CA ILE A 55 0.62 11.88 0.76
C ILE A 55 -0.81 11.65 1.23
N GLU A 56 -1.64 10.95 0.44
CA GLU A 56 -3.02 10.68 0.84
C GLU A 56 -3.10 9.72 2.03
N LEU A 57 -2.25 8.69 2.08
CA LEU A 57 -2.13 7.80 3.24
C LEU A 57 -1.82 8.57 4.52
N PHE A 58 -0.79 9.42 4.49
CA PHE A 58 -0.41 10.23 5.65
C PHE A 58 -1.46 11.30 5.99
N HIS A 59 -2.12 11.87 4.99
CA HIS A 59 -3.23 12.80 5.19
C HIS A 59 -4.36 12.14 5.96
N GLN A 60 -4.80 10.94 5.56
CA GLN A 60 -5.82 10.18 6.28
C GLN A 60 -5.35 9.81 7.70
N TYR A 61 -4.09 9.37 7.83
CA TYR A 61 -3.51 9.02 9.12
C TYR A 61 -3.51 10.21 10.10
N PHE A 62 -3.02 11.37 9.67
CA PHE A 62 -2.98 12.57 10.52
C PHE A 62 -4.35 13.23 10.72
N THR A 63 -5.29 13.05 9.79
CA THR A 63 -6.69 13.47 10.00
C THR A 63 -7.33 12.63 11.10
N LYS A 64 -7.09 11.32 11.10
CA LYS A 64 -7.63 10.41 12.13
C LYS A 64 -6.92 10.51 13.47
N TYR A 65 -5.61 10.79 13.44
CA TYR A 65 -4.76 10.82 14.62
C TYR A 65 -3.79 12.02 14.60
N PRO A 66 -4.30 13.24 14.79
CA PRO A 66 -3.53 14.47 14.66
C PRO A 66 -2.34 14.54 15.63
N GLN A 67 -2.45 13.90 16.79
CA GLN A 67 -1.37 13.84 17.78
C GLN A 67 -0.09 13.21 17.21
N TYR A 68 -0.15 12.34 16.20
CA TYR A 68 1.06 11.70 15.69
C TYR A 68 1.92 12.61 14.80
N VAL A 69 1.39 13.73 14.31
CA VAL A 69 2.17 14.73 13.55
C VAL A 69 3.37 15.23 14.37
N GLN A 70 3.24 15.30 15.71
CA GLN A 70 4.28 15.79 16.60
C GLN A 70 5.60 14.99 16.57
N HIS A 71 5.54 13.72 16.15
CA HIS A 71 6.73 12.86 16.04
C HIS A 71 7.57 13.16 14.80
N PHE A 72 7.03 13.91 13.84
CA PHE A 72 7.72 14.24 12.59
C PHE A 72 8.37 15.62 12.67
N LYS A 73 9.57 15.68 13.27
CA LYS A 73 10.34 16.92 13.51
C LYS A 73 10.40 17.87 12.30
N ALA A 74 10.44 17.33 11.08
CA ALA A 74 10.56 18.10 9.84
C ALA A 74 9.30 18.87 9.42
N PHE A 75 8.13 18.56 10.00
CA PHE A 75 6.86 19.21 9.63
C PHE A 75 5.82 19.26 10.76
N ARG A 76 6.23 18.99 12.01
CA ARG A 76 5.33 18.96 13.17
C ARG A 76 4.65 20.30 13.50
N GLU A 77 5.20 21.41 13.01
CA GLU A 77 4.71 22.78 13.23
C GLU A 77 3.93 23.30 12.01
N VAL A 78 3.79 22.47 10.96
CA VAL A 78 3.08 22.85 9.73
C VAL A 78 1.57 22.68 9.96
N PRO A 79 0.74 23.70 9.66
CA PRO A 79 -0.72 23.58 9.72
C PRO A 79 -1.23 22.42 8.84
N SER A 80 -2.27 21.73 9.30
CA SER A 80 -2.88 20.57 8.62
C SER A 80 -3.19 20.85 7.15
N GLU A 81 -3.71 22.03 6.85
CA GLU A 81 -4.14 22.45 5.52
C GLU A 81 -2.95 22.62 4.55
N LYS A 82 -1.77 22.89 5.09
CA LYS A 82 -0.52 23.06 4.32
C LYS A 82 0.32 21.79 4.26
N LEU A 83 0.00 20.80 5.08
CA LEU A 83 0.83 19.61 5.27
C LEU A 83 0.91 18.76 4.00
N LYS A 84 -0.18 18.61 3.24
CA LYS A 84 -0.21 17.83 1.98
C LYS A 84 0.77 18.36 0.92
N ALA A 85 1.02 19.66 0.90
CA ALA A 85 1.94 20.28 -0.05
C ALA A 85 3.40 20.33 0.46
N HIS A 86 3.65 19.88 1.70
CA HIS A 86 4.95 20.06 2.34
C HIS A 86 6.02 19.11 1.73
N PRO A 87 7.17 19.63 1.26
CA PRO A 87 8.16 18.82 0.54
C PRO A 87 8.77 17.71 1.40
N ARG A 88 8.92 17.94 2.72
CA ARG A 88 9.40 16.89 3.64
C ARG A 88 8.38 15.78 3.86
N LEU A 89 7.08 16.08 3.83
CA LEU A 89 6.05 15.05 3.88
C LEU A 89 6.11 14.23 2.59
N LYS A 90 6.14 14.89 1.42
CA LYS A 90 6.23 14.21 0.13
C LYS A 90 7.40 13.23 0.06
N ALA A 91 8.60 13.67 0.49
CA ALA A 91 9.78 12.82 0.52
C ALA A 91 9.59 11.61 1.45
N HIS A 92 9.17 11.84 2.69
CA HIS A 92 8.95 10.76 3.67
C HIS A 92 7.88 9.76 3.20
N ALA A 93 6.76 10.28 2.72
CA ALA A 93 5.66 9.49 2.19
C ALA A 93 6.06 8.62 0.99
N THR A 94 6.89 9.17 0.09
CA THR A 94 7.45 8.41 -1.04
C THR A 94 8.37 7.29 -0.55
N THR A 95 9.22 7.55 0.45
CA THR A 95 10.08 6.51 1.06
C THR A 95 9.27 5.37 1.66
N VAL A 96 8.18 5.67 2.38
CA VAL A 96 7.30 4.65 2.96
C VAL A 96 6.63 3.82 1.87
N VAL A 97 6.08 4.46 0.83
CA VAL A 97 5.46 3.73 -0.29
C VAL A 97 6.48 2.86 -1.02
N ASN A 98 7.72 3.32 -1.23
CA ASN A 98 8.79 2.51 -1.82
C ASN A 98 9.12 1.28 -0.96
N ALA A 99 9.15 1.42 0.37
CA ALA A 99 9.39 0.29 1.26
C ALA A 99 8.24 -0.74 1.19
N MET A 100 6.98 -0.26 1.10
CA MET A 100 5.82 -1.12 0.88
C MET A 100 5.89 -1.85 -0.47
N ASP A 101 6.34 -1.16 -1.53
CA ASP A 101 6.54 -1.73 -2.87
C ASP A 101 7.41 -2.98 -2.80
N VAL A 102 8.57 -2.88 -2.13
CA VAL A 102 9.51 -3.99 -1.94
C VAL A 102 8.88 -5.17 -1.19
N ILE A 103 8.12 -4.89 -0.12
CA ILE A 103 7.46 -5.93 0.68
C ILE A 103 6.38 -6.64 -0.15
N ILE A 104 5.57 -5.88 -0.89
CA ILE A 104 4.46 -6.41 -1.67
C ILE A 104 4.95 -7.23 -2.88
N ASP A 105 5.99 -6.75 -3.56
CA ASP A 105 6.62 -7.46 -4.67
C ASP A 105 7.28 -8.77 -4.23
N SER A 106 7.75 -8.86 -2.98
CA SER A 106 8.41 -10.04 -2.42
C SER A 106 7.48 -11.04 -1.72
N LEU A 107 6.16 -10.82 -1.73
CA LEU A 107 5.19 -11.72 -1.07
C LEU A 107 5.24 -13.18 -1.59
N ASP A 108 5.73 -13.41 -2.82
CA ASP A 108 5.86 -14.75 -3.39
C ASP A 108 7.25 -15.40 -3.15
N ASP A 109 8.21 -14.66 -2.61
CA ASP A 109 9.60 -15.09 -2.41
C ASP A 109 9.93 -15.48 -0.95
N THR A 110 8.92 -15.71 -0.13
CA THR A 110 9.05 -16.14 1.26
C THR A 110 9.63 -17.56 1.35
N GLY A 111 10.90 -17.68 1.76
CA GLY A 111 11.58 -18.98 1.94
C GLY A 111 12.89 -19.17 1.18
N LYS A 112 13.38 -18.14 0.46
CA LYS A 112 14.76 -18.09 -0.05
C LYS A 112 15.67 -17.32 0.94
N SER A 113 16.01 -17.93 2.08
CA SER A 113 17.09 -17.44 2.96
C SER A 113 17.96 -18.59 3.42
#